data_AF-A0A380VH46-F1
#
_entry.id   AF-A0A380VH46-F1
#
_cell.length_a   1.000
_cell.length_b   1.000
_cell.length_c   1.000
_cell.angle_alpha   90.00
_cell.angle_beta   90.00
_cell.angle_gamma   90.00
#
_symmetry.space_group_name_H-M   'P 1'
#
loop_
_entity.id
_entity.type
_entity.pdbx_description
1 polymer ?
#
loop_
_entity_poly.entity_id
_entity_poly.type
_entity_poly.pdbx_seq_one_letter_code
_entity_poly.pdbx_strand_id
1 'polypeptide(L)'
;MTIRRDLNVYTGSISLLGGYIIKEPGQDEHHYFIHQHQTKNIAEKMYIGKLAAELIKDGDVVFFYCGSTIPYIASQIDSSIKFTALCCSINTFMVLQENLNCELILCGGVIHETIRYFQRWVRVLNLV
;
A
#
# COMPACT_ATOMS: atom_id res chain seq x y z
N MET A 1 -36.69 23.50 -16.12
CA MET A 1 -36.02 22.56 -15.21
C MET A 1 -34.71 22.13 -15.84
N THR A 2 -33.62 22.02 -15.08
CA THR A 2 -32.33 21.55 -15.59
C THR A 2 -31.84 20.43 -14.69
N ILE A 3 -31.19 19.43 -15.28
CA ILE A 3 -30.63 18.30 -14.53
C ILE A 3 -29.65 18.77 -13.44
N ARG A 4 -28.96 19.89 -13.66
CA ARG A 4 -28.11 20.55 -12.64
C ARG A 4 -28.91 21.00 -11.41
N ARG A 5 -30.12 21.53 -11.60
CA ARG A 5 -30.99 21.96 -10.49
C ARG A 5 -31.50 20.75 -9.70
N ASP A 6 -31.85 19.67 -10.39
CA ASP A 6 -32.39 18.47 -9.76
C ASP A 6 -31.28 17.70 -9.00
N LEU A 7 -30.07 17.64 -9.56
CA LEU A 7 -28.88 17.06 -8.91
C LEU A 7 -28.42 17.86 -7.68
N ASN A 8 -28.65 19.17 -7.62
CA ASN A 8 -28.31 19.98 -6.44
C ASN A 8 -29.17 19.63 -5.20
N VAL A 9 -30.34 19.02 -5.38
CA VAL A 9 -31.24 18.60 -4.29
C VAL A 9 -31.12 17.09 -4.02
N TYR A 10 -30.42 16.36 -4.89
CA TYR A 10 -30.22 14.94 -4.76
C TYR A 10 -29.06 14.63 -3.80
N THR A 11 -29.30 13.78 -2.80
CA THR A 11 -28.31 13.39 -1.77
C THR A 11 -27.79 11.96 -1.94
N GLY A 12 -27.97 11.35 -3.10
CA GLY A 12 -27.43 10.02 -3.39
C GLY A 12 -26.04 10.08 -4.03
N SER A 13 -25.54 8.93 -4.47
CA SER A 13 -24.13 8.72 -4.86
C SER A 13 -23.79 9.15 -6.28
N ILE A 14 -24.30 10.30 -6.77
CA ILE A 14 -23.95 10.85 -8.09
C ILE A 14 -23.66 12.34 -8.00
N SER A 15 -22.67 12.81 -8.75
CA SER A 15 -22.29 14.23 -8.81
C SER A 15 -22.02 14.68 -10.25
N LEU A 16 -22.01 16.00 -10.47
CA LEU A 16 -21.82 16.61 -11.78
C LEU A 16 -20.42 17.23 -11.89
N LEU A 17 -19.56 16.67 -12.73
CA LEU A 17 -18.21 17.21 -13.01
C LEU A 17 -18.16 17.77 -14.44
N GLY A 18 -18.15 19.09 -14.58
CA GLY A 18 -17.95 19.76 -15.87
C GLY A 18 -18.99 19.43 -16.96
N GLY A 19 -20.16 18.90 -16.59
CA GLY A 19 -21.22 18.47 -17.53
C GLY A 19 -21.41 16.94 -17.62
N TYR A 20 -20.54 16.16 -16.99
CA TYR A 20 -20.67 14.71 -16.88
C TYR A 20 -21.32 14.31 -15.55
N ILE A 21 -22.25 13.36 -15.58
CA ILE A 21 -22.77 12.71 -14.37
C ILE A 21 -21.82 11.57 -14.02
N ILE A 22 -21.18 11.67 -12.86
CA ILE A 22 -20.30 10.65 -12.31
C ILE A 22 -20.96 10.00 -11.11
N LYS A 23 -20.77 8.69 -10.94
CA LYS A 23 -21.06 8.04 -9.66
C LYS A 23 -20.03 8.55 -8.66
N GLU A 24 -20.48 9.20 -7.59
CA GLU A 24 -19.56 9.46 -6.48
C GLU A 24 -19.00 8.12 -6.03
N PRO A 25 -17.68 8.00 -5.81
CA PRO A 25 -17.12 6.78 -5.24
C PRO A 25 -17.84 6.58 -3.92
N GLY A 26 -18.81 5.66 -3.93
CA GLY A 26 -19.57 5.32 -2.75
C GLY A 26 -18.58 4.92 -1.68
N GLN A 27 -18.94 5.14 -0.43
CA GLN A 27 -18.42 4.29 0.63
C GLN A 27 -18.93 2.87 0.34
N ASP A 28 -18.37 2.19 -0.66
CA ASP A 28 -18.49 0.77 -0.84
C ASP A 28 -17.73 0.17 0.35
N GLU A 29 -18.43 0.05 1.49
CA GLU A 29 -17.91 -0.51 2.75
C GLU A 29 -17.33 -1.93 2.58
N HIS A 30 -17.54 -2.56 1.42
CA HIS A 30 -17.08 -3.91 1.10
C HIS A 30 -15.75 -3.99 0.33
N HIS A 31 -15.17 -2.88 -0.16
CA HIS A 31 -13.87 -2.92 -0.84
C HIS A 31 -12.81 -2.06 -0.15
N TYR A 32 -11.98 -2.70 0.67
CA TYR A 32 -10.81 -2.07 1.27
C TYR A 32 -9.72 -1.82 0.22
N PHE A 33 -9.60 -0.58 -0.25
CA PHE A 33 -8.52 -0.16 -1.13
C PHE A 33 -7.35 0.40 -0.32
N ILE A 34 -6.22 -0.32 -0.31
CA ILE A 34 -5.04 0.06 0.47
C ILE A 34 -4.55 1.49 0.14
N HIS A 35 -4.69 1.91 -1.11
CA HIS A 35 -4.31 3.25 -1.58
C HIS A 35 -5.12 4.37 -0.90
N GLN A 36 -6.43 4.18 -0.71
CA GLN A 36 -7.27 5.15 0.01
C GLN A 36 -6.87 5.31 1.47
N HIS A 37 -6.30 4.24 2.04
CA HIS A 37 -5.83 4.25 3.42
C HIS A 37 -4.42 4.76 3.54
N GLN A 38 -3.58 4.76 2.50
CA GLN A 38 -2.19 5.24 2.58
C GLN A 38 -2.11 6.65 3.16
N THR A 39 -2.91 7.59 2.65
CA THR A 39 -2.89 9.00 3.04
C THR A 39 -3.70 9.32 4.31
N LYS A 40 -4.36 8.33 4.93
CA LYS A 40 -5.05 8.51 6.23
C LYS A 40 -4.08 8.31 7.38
N ASN A 41 -4.23 9.09 8.46
CA ASN A 41 -3.48 8.95 9.71
C ASN A 41 -1.95 8.90 9.49
N ILE A 42 -1.45 9.80 8.64
CA ILE A 42 -0.03 9.80 8.24
C ILE A 42 0.87 10.02 9.46
N ALA A 43 0.51 10.94 10.34
CA ALA A 43 1.33 11.28 11.51
C ALA A 43 1.48 10.07 12.45
N GLU A 44 0.38 9.37 12.71
CA GLU A 44 0.36 8.17 13.54
C GLU A 44 1.16 7.04 12.90
N LYS A 45 1.03 6.84 11.58
CA LYS A 45 1.80 5.83 10.85
C LYS A 45 3.28 6.12 10.81
N MET A 46 3.68 7.38 10.66
CA MET A 46 5.07 7.80 10.76
C MET A 46 5.61 7.52 12.17
N TYR A 47 4.83 7.86 13.21
CA TYR A 47 5.24 7.65 14.60
C TYR A 47 5.44 6.16 14.92
N ILE A 48 4.45 5.31 14.66
CA ILE A 48 4.59 3.85 14.87
C ILE A 48 5.59 3.23 13.91
N GLY A 49 5.73 3.79 12.70
CA GLY A 49 6.69 3.38 11.69
C GLY A 49 8.12 3.51 12.18
N LYS A 50 8.43 4.67 12.78
CA LYS A 50 9.72 4.93 13.41
C LYS A 50 10.00 3.97 14.56
N LEU A 51 9.05 3.79 15.48
CA LEU A 51 9.22 2.87 16.60
C LEU A 51 9.45 1.42 16.15
N ALA A 52 8.75 0.97 15.12
CA ALA A 52 8.94 -0.36 14.56
C ALA A 52 10.30 -0.50 13.84
N ALA A 53 10.74 0.53 13.13
CA ALA A 53 12.03 0.54 12.44
C ALA A 53 13.22 0.47 13.42
N GLU A 54 13.12 1.11 14.59
CA GLU A 54 14.14 1.06 15.66
C GLU A 54 14.36 -0.35 16.23
N LEU A 55 13.42 -1.28 16.01
CA LEU A 55 13.55 -2.67 16.46
C LEU A 55 14.38 -3.54 15.50
N ILE A 56 14.61 -3.08 14.27
CA ILE A 56 15.38 -3.80 13.25
C ILE A 56 16.86 -3.57 13.50
N LYS A 57 17.64 -4.65 13.50
CA LYS A 57 19.07 -4.63 13.79
C LYS A 57 19.89 -5.06 12.58
N ASP A 58 21.17 -4.73 12.63
CA ASP A 58 22.15 -5.17 11.63
C ASP A 58 22.19 -6.71 11.56
N GLY A 59 22.09 -7.24 10.34
CA GLY A 59 22.03 -8.66 10.02
C GLY A 59 20.63 -9.29 10.08
N ASP A 60 19.58 -8.55 10.43
CA ASP A 60 18.23 -9.12 10.53
C ASP A 60 17.65 -9.50 9.16
N VAL A 61 16.76 -10.50 9.19
CA VAL A 61 15.87 -10.84 8.07
C VAL A 61 14.44 -10.49 8.45
N VAL A 62 13.87 -9.50 7.78
CA VAL A 62 12.57 -8.92 8.15
C VAL A 62 11.55 -9.12 7.05
N PHE A 63 10.38 -9.62 7.42
CA PHE A 63 9.25 -9.76 6.50
C PHE A 63 8.32 -8.55 6.56
N PHE A 64 8.16 -7.89 5.41
CA PHE A 64 7.26 -6.77 5.21
C PHE A 64 6.04 -7.21 4.40
N TYR A 65 4.90 -7.34 5.07
CA TYR A 65 3.64 -7.74 4.43
C TYR A 65 3.03 -6.62 3.56
N CYS A 66 1.73 -6.70 3.28
CA CYS A 66 0.97 -5.63 2.64
C CYS A 66 0.09 -4.90 3.65
N GLY A 67 0.37 -3.61 3.86
CA GLY A 67 -0.44 -2.77 4.72
C GLY A 67 -0.13 -1.30 4.51
N SER A 68 -1.12 -0.42 4.72
CA SER A 68 -0.92 1.02 4.48
C SER A 68 0.14 1.65 5.39
N THR A 69 0.50 0.96 6.48
CA THR A 69 1.54 1.37 7.44
C THR A 69 2.92 0.84 7.08
N ILE A 70 3.01 -0.27 6.34
CA ILE A 70 4.27 -0.96 6.07
C ILE A 70 5.29 -0.07 5.31
N PRO A 71 4.89 0.72 4.28
CA PRO A 71 5.81 1.66 3.63
C PRO A 71 6.37 2.72 4.59
N TYR A 72 5.62 3.09 5.63
CA TYR A 72 6.06 4.04 6.65
C TYR A 72 7.04 3.42 7.64
N ILE A 73 6.98 2.10 7.87
CA ILE A 73 8.05 1.40 8.63
C ILE A 73 9.31 1.40 7.77
N ALA A 74 9.20 0.94 6.52
CA ALA A 74 10.31 0.84 5.58
C ALA A 74 11.06 2.17 5.38
N SER A 75 10.34 3.30 5.30
CA SER A 75 10.95 4.62 5.11
C SER A 75 11.66 5.18 6.33
N GLN A 76 11.51 4.56 7.52
CA GLN A 76 12.12 5.02 8.77
C GLN A 76 13.31 4.16 9.21
N ILE A 77 13.65 3.11 8.44
CA ILE A 77 14.80 2.24 8.74
C ILE A 77 16.09 3.03 8.55
N ASP A 78 16.99 2.93 9.52
CA ASP A 78 18.32 3.51 9.46
C ASP A 78 19.05 3.00 8.21
N SER A 79 19.55 3.91 7.36
CA SER A 79 20.25 3.54 6.13
C SER A 79 21.65 2.99 6.38
N SER A 80 22.17 3.07 7.61
CA SER A 80 23.49 2.56 7.99
C SER A 80 23.51 1.06 8.32
N ILE A 81 22.37 0.46 8.68
CA ILE A 81 22.30 -0.97 9.01
C ILE A 81 22.14 -1.82 7.75
N LYS A 82 22.77 -3.00 7.74
CA LYS A 82 22.57 -4.01 6.71
C LYS A 82 21.51 -5.01 7.15
N PHE A 83 20.55 -5.31 6.28
CA PHE A 83 19.50 -6.28 6.58
C PHE A 83 18.93 -6.87 5.29
N THR A 84 18.24 -8.00 5.42
CA THR A 84 17.50 -8.60 4.32
C THR A 84 16.01 -8.32 4.49
N ALA A 85 15.38 -7.76 3.48
CA ALA A 85 13.94 -7.50 3.47
C ALA A 85 13.22 -8.46 2.53
N LEU A 86 12.30 -9.24 3.07
CA LEU A 86 11.35 -10.02 2.28
C LEU A 86 10.03 -9.27 2.23
N CYS A 87 9.56 -8.89 1.04
CA CYS A 87 8.29 -8.15 0.91
C CYS A 87 7.35 -8.75 -0.13
N CYS A 88 6.04 -8.57 0.05
CA CYS A 88 5.03 -9.08 -0.88
C CYS A 88 4.18 -8.00 -1.54
N SER A 89 4.51 -6.71 -1.35
CA SER A 89 3.77 -5.57 -1.93
C SER A 89 4.68 -4.62 -2.69
N ILE A 90 4.20 -4.12 -3.84
CA ILE A 90 4.99 -3.23 -4.70
C ILE A 90 5.29 -1.90 -4.00
N ASN A 91 4.36 -1.36 -3.22
CA ASN A 91 4.55 -0.06 -2.57
C ASN A 91 5.69 -0.10 -1.55
N THR A 92 5.79 -1.19 -0.78
CA THR A 92 6.90 -1.37 0.15
C THR A 92 8.21 -1.64 -0.58
N PHE A 93 8.18 -2.44 -1.65
CA PHE A 93 9.35 -2.67 -2.50
C PHE A 93 9.94 -1.36 -3.04
N MET A 94 9.09 -0.46 -3.55
CA MET A 94 9.52 0.83 -4.09
C MET A 94 10.19 1.73 -3.06
N VAL A 95 9.86 1.59 -1.77
CA VAL A 95 10.52 2.32 -0.67
C VAL A 95 11.86 1.65 -0.32
N LEU A 96 11.86 0.32 -0.15
CA LEU A 96 13.05 -0.41 0.28
C LEU A 96 14.16 -0.45 -0.76
N GLN A 97 13.83 -0.40 -2.05
CA GLN A 97 14.83 -0.45 -3.13
C GLN A 97 15.79 0.74 -3.11
N GLU A 98 15.41 1.85 -2.45
CA GLU A 98 16.26 3.03 -2.30
C GLU A 98 17.34 2.86 -1.22
N ASN A 99 17.22 1.83 -0.36
CA ASN A 99 18.20 1.55 0.69
C ASN A 99 19.31 0.62 0.18
N LEU A 100 20.52 1.16 0.01
CA LEU A 100 21.69 0.45 -0.53
C LEU A 100 22.21 -0.67 0.38
N ASN A 101 21.87 -0.65 1.67
CA ASN A 101 22.27 -1.68 2.63
C ASN A 101 21.16 -2.73 2.84
N CYS A 102 20.08 -2.67 2.07
CA CYS A 102 19.00 -3.64 2.10
C CYS A 102 19.15 -4.69 0.98
N GLU A 103 19.33 -5.95 1.34
CA GLU A 103 19.10 -7.05 0.40
C GLU A 103 17.60 -7.26 0.24
N LEU A 104 17.04 -6.85 -0.90
CA LEU A 104 15.59 -6.82 -1.10
C LEU A 104 15.09 -7.99 -1.94
N ILE A 105 14.18 -8.78 -1.36
CA ILE A 105 13.50 -9.90 -2.01
C ILE A 105 12.02 -9.56 -2.15
N LEU A 106 11.53 -9.50 -3.40
CA LEU A 106 10.10 -9.39 -3.69
C LEU A 106 9.51 -10.78 -3.92
N CYS A 107 8.60 -11.19 -3.05
CA CYS A 107 7.77 -12.37 -3.24
C CYS A 107 6.93 -12.21 -4.51
N GLY A 108 7.18 -13.00 -5.55
CA GLY A 108 6.40 -12.99 -6.79
C GLY A 108 5.04 -13.70 -6.67
N GLY A 109 4.27 -13.72 -7.75
CA GLY A 109 3.00 -14.44 -7.83
C GLY A 109 1.92 -13.70 -8.63
N VAL A 110 0.65 -13.96 -8.32
CA VAL A 110 -0.49 -13.20 -8.86
C VAL A 110 -0.79 -11.98 -7.98
N ILE A 111 -0.86 -10.79 -8.57
CA ILE A 111 -1.20 -9.55 -7.88
C ILE A 111 -2.69 -9.52 -7.52
N HIS A 112 -3.01 -9.30 -6.26
CA HIS A 112 -4.36 -8.95 -5.84
C HIS A 112 -4.67 -7.50 -6.24
N GLU A 113 -5.71 -7.25 -7.04
CA GLU A 113 -5.95 -5.93 -7.63
C GLU A 113 -6.22 -4.82 -6.60
N THR A 114 -6.96 -5.14 -5.53
CA THR A 114 -7.37 -4.18 -4.49
C THR A 114 -6.26 -3.84 -3.48
N ILE A 115 -5.47 -4.83 -3.05
CA ILE A 115 -4.49 -4.72 -1.95
C ILE A 115 -3.04 -4.70 -2.49
N ARG A 116 -2.84 -5.00 -3.79
CA ARG A 116 -1.55 -4.95 -4.52
C ARG A 116 -0.44 -5.77 -3.87
N TYR A 117 -0.79 -6.95 -3.36
CA TYR A 117 0.16 -7.93 -2.86
C TYR A 117 0.09 -9.24 -3.65
N PHE A 118 1.17 -10.01 -3.59
CA PHE A 118 1.27 -11.31 -4.25
C PHE A 118 0.70 -12.43 -3.36
N GLN A 119 -0.33 -13.12 -3.83
CA GLN A 119 -1.10 -14.11 -3.05
C GLN A 119 -0.97 -15.55 -3.55
N ARG A 120 -0.24 -15.79 -4.64
CA ARG A 120 -0.15 -17.12 -5.25
C ARG A 120 1.21 -17.34 -5.90
N TRP A 121 2.02 -18.19 -5.27
CA TRP A 121 3.37 -18.49 -5.70
C TRP A 121 3.39 -19.32 -6.98
N VAL A 122 4.29 -18.97 -7.90
CA VAL A 122 4.58 -19.80 -9.08
C VAL A 122 5.30 -21.05 -8.58
N ARG A 123 4.83 -22.24 -8.97
CA ARG A 123 5.55 -23.48 -8.71
C ARG A 123 6.86 -23.44 -9.48
N VAL A 124 7.98 -23.31 -8.78
CA VAL A 124 9.30 -23.43 -9.37
C VAL A 124 9.55 -24.91 -9.63
N LEU A 125 9.51 -25.32 -10.89
CA LEU A 125 9.94 -26.65 -11.30
C LEU A 125 11.47 -26.61 -11.38
N ASN A 126 12.15 -27.06 -10.33
CA ASN A 126 13.54 -27.49 -10.48
C ASN A 126 13.50 -28.83 -11.20
N LEU A 127 13.87 -28.83 -12.47
CA LEU A 127 14.27 -30.05 -13.17
C LEU A 127 15.66 -30.41 -12.64
N VAL A 128 15.69 -31.31 -11.66
CA VAL A 128 16.85 -32.17 -11.41
C VAL A 128 16.50 -33.54 -11.97
#